data_AF-A0A4R5UF35-F1
#
_entry.id   AF-A0A4R5UF35-F1
#
_cell.length_a   1.000
_cell.length_b   1.000
_cell.length_c   1.000
_cell.angle_alpha   90.00
_cell.angle_beta   90.00
_cell.angle_gamma   90.00
#
_symmetry.space_group_name_H-M   'P 1'
#
loop_
_entity.id
_entity.type
_entity.pdbx_description
1 polymer ?
#
loop_
_entity_poly.entity_id
_entity_poly.type
_entity_poly.pdbx_seq_one_letter_code
_entity_poly.pdbx_strand_id
1 'polypeptide(L)'
;MTDWYYADTPKTRQGPVPTSTVVQLRQAGSIDDDTLLWREGLDGWLPLRALAHELGTVAQPTPPPDVATPAPDATSDARWTLAEVEPRTGASTPDDDAGNAWRPVADGSTAGGMAASPYAPPVAPVAMPDAVVQGGEVVLAGFRKRLAAYLIDGLIVGVGGMVVGGIVGGVIGGLVGVSGVGGGTTLLVIQVVSNLLSLALGAAYYGWFHASRSMATPGKMAIGIKVVRLNGERLSLARSIGRYFATILSTIPLLIGFFMAAFTARKQALHDLVCDTLVVDRWAFTAQPELQRRELGTVTIVVLVLFGVLLGLGVLLLLAAAGLAAFA
;
A
#
# COMPACT_ATOMS: atom_id res chain seq x y z
N MET A 1 -53.45 9.72 11.54
CA MET A 1 -52.40 9.89 10.53
C MET A 1 -51.15 10.30 11.29
N THR A 2 -50.04 9.59 11.10
CA THR A 2 -48.81 9.85 11.85
C THR A 2 -47.99 10.89 11.08
N ASP A 3 -47.72 12.02 11.73
CA ASP A 3 -46.89 13.08 11.17
C ASP A 3 -45.42 12.83 11.52
N TRP A 4 -44.58 12.81 10.48
CA TRP A 4 -43.15 12.56 10.58
C TRP A 4 -42.34 13.82 10.29
N TYR A 5 -41.17 13.88 10.90
CA TYR A 5 -40.14 14.86 10.60
C TYR A 5 -38.86 14.09 10.23
N TYR A 6 -38.12 14.58 9.24
CA TYR A 6 -36.83 13.99 8.83
C TYR A 6 -35.73 15.04 8.76
N ALA A 7 -34.47 14.62 8.89
CA ALA A 7 -33.30 15.49 8.81
C ALA A 7 -32.36 15.04 7.67
N ASP A 8 -32.36 15.79 6.58
CA ASP A 8 -31.52 15.57 5.37
C ASP A 8 -30.07 16.06 5.56
N THR A 9 -29.86 16.96 6.52
CA THR A 9 -28.54 17.53 6.86
C THR A 9 -28.52 17.76 8.37
N PRO A 10 -27.37 17.67 9.07
CA PRO A 10 -27.28 17.77 10.54
C PRO A 10 -27.88 19.02 11.20
N LYS A 11 -28.45 19.97 10.45
CA LYS A 11 -29.04 21.21 10.97
C LYS A 11 -30.43 21.59 10.40
N THR A 12 -31.05 20.77 9.54
CA THR A 12 -32.33 21.14 8.91
C THR A 12 -33.39 20.06 9.14
N ARG A 13 -34.37 20.39 10.00
CA ARG A 13 -35.57 19.58 10.23
C ARG A 13 -36.63 19.91 9.16
N GLN A 14 -37.11 18.91 8.43
CA GLN A 14 -38.22 19.05 7.48
C GLN A 14 -39.44 18.25 7.97
N GLY A 15 -40.63 18.84 7.83
CA GLY A 15 -41.90 18.25 8.26
C GLY A 15 -42.87 19.29 8.84
N PRO A 16 -44.10 18.90 9.24
CA PRO A 16 -44.61 17.52 9.26
C PRO A 16 -44.96 16.98 7.87
N VAL A 17 -44.58 15.72 7.59
CA VAL A 17 -44.96 14.97 6.39
C VAL A 17 -45.69 13.67 6.75
N PRO A 18 -46.69 13.23 5.98
CA PRO A 18 -47.39 11.99 6.26
C PRO A 18 -46.53 10.76 5.92
N THR A 19 -46.83 9.61 6.53
CA THR A 19 -46.12 8.33 6.30
C THR A 19 -45.95 7.98 4.81
N SER A 20 -46.96 8.25 3.97
CA SER A 20 -46.89 7.98 2.52
C SER A 20 -45.81 8.79 1.82
N THR A 21 -45.58 10.03 2.23
CA THR A 21 -44.52 10.90 1.68
C THR A 21 -43.14 10.41 2.09
N VAL A 22 -42.98 9.94 3.32
CA VAL A 22 -41.70 9.33 3.77
C VAL A 22 -41.36 8.10 2.93
N VAL A 23 -42.34 7.22 2.68
CA VAL A 23 -42.15 6.04 1.82
C VAL A 23 -41.79 6.45 0.38
N GLN A 24 -42.45 7.48 -0.15
CA GLN A 24 -42.17 7.99 -1.50
C GLN A 24 -40.76 8.60 -1.60
N LEU A 25 -40.32 9.38 -0.61
CA LEU A 25 -38.97 9.96 -0.57
C LEU A 25 -37.88 8.88 -0.52
N ARG A 26 -38.12 7.78 0.21
CA ARG A 26 -37.22 6.62 0.25
C ARG A 26 -37.18 5.90 -1.10
N GLN A 27 -38.34 5.65 -1.72
CA GLN A 27 -38.41 5.03 -3.04
C GLN A 27 -37.75 5.89 -4.14
N ALA A 28 -37.82 7.21 -4.00
CA ALA A 28 -37.14 8.17 -4.88
C ALA A 28 -35.64 8.32 -4.59
N GLY A 29 -35.10 7.66 -3.55
CA GLY A 29 -33.69 7.77 -3.15
C GLY A 29 -33.29 9.13 -2.57
N SER A 30 -34.27 9.96 -2.18
CA SER A 30 -34.03 11.28 -1.59
C SER A 30 -33.69 11.23 -0.09
N ILE A 31 -34.07 10.14 0.58
CA ILE A 31 -33.69 9.82 1.96
C ILE A 31 -33.19 8.36 2.00
N ASP A 32 -32.20 8.09 2.83
CA ASP A 32 -31.57 6.78 2.98
C ASP A 32 -31.93 6.10 4.32
N ASP A 33 -31.41 4.89 4.53
CA ASP A 33 -31.67 4.10 5.74
C ASP A 33 -31.00 4.67 7.01
N ASP A 34 -30.07 5.62 6.86
CA ASP A 34 -29.38 6.36 7.93
C ASP A 34 -30.06 7.70 8.27
N THR A 35 -30.97 8.17 7.42
CA THR A 35 -31.70 9.42 7.60
C THR A 35 -32.50 9.36 8.90
N LEU A 36 -32.35 10.40 9.73
CA LEU A 36 -33.00 10.47 11.04
C LEU A 36 -34.45 10.91 10.89
N LEU A 37 -35.36 10.14 11.48
CA LEU A 37 -36.78 10.43 11.60
C LEU A 37 -37.20 10.65 13.05
N TRP A 38 -38.19 11.52 13.22
CA TRP A 38 -38.83 11.76 14.50
C TRP A 38 -40.34 11.92 14.30
N ARG A 39 -41.11 11.44 15.28
CA ARG A 39 -42.56 11.67 15.39
C ARG A 39 -42.92 11.88 16.84
N GLU A 40 -44.10 12.46 17.06
CA GLU A 40 -44.66 12.62 18.39
C GLU A 40 -44.82 11.25 19.08
N GLY A 41 -44.22 11.11 20.27
CA GLY A 41 -44.16 9.85 21.03
C GLY A 41 -42.83 9.10 20.98
N LEU A 42 -41.82 9.57 20.22
CA LEU A 42 -40.45 9.03 20.26
C LEU A 42 -39.56 9.84 21.22
N ASP A 43 -38.75 9.12 22.01
CA ASP A 43 -37.78 9.69 22.96
C ASP A 43 -36.67 10.51 22.27
N GLY A 44 -36.46 10.30 20.97
CA GLY A 44 -35.44 10.98 20.19
C GLY A 44 -35.51 10.65 18.71
N TRP A 45 -34.60 11.26 17.94
CA TRP A 45 -34.44 11.00 16.51
C TRP A 45 -33.85 9.60 16.29
N LEU A 46 -34.51 8.80 15.47
CA LEU A 46 -34.10 7.42 15.16
C LEU A 46 -33.85 7.28 13.65
N PRO A 47 -32.87 6.47 13.22
CA PRO A 47 -32.61 6.26 11.80
C PRO A 47 -33.76 5.50 11.14
N LEU A 48 -34.03 5.78 9.87
CA LEU A 48 -35.13 5.19 9.10
C LEU A 48 -35.16 3.67 9.19
N ARG A 49 -34.00 3.01 9.17
CA ARG A 49 -33.91 1.54 9.32
C ARG A 49 -34.55 1.00 10.61
N ALA A 50 -34.47 1.74 11.72
CA ALA A 50 -35.01 1.31 13.00
C ALA A 50 -36.54 1.42 13.02
N LEU A 51 -37.08 2.33 12.20
CA LEU A 51 -38.50 2.61 12.08
C LEU A 51 -39.13 1.97 10.82
N ALA A 52 -38.36 1.22 10.03
CA ALA A 52 -38.83 0.60 8.79
C ALA A 52 -39.98 -0.39 9.01
N HIS A 53 -40.01 -1.06 10.17
CA HIS A 53 -41.11 -1.93 10.58
C HIS A 53 -42.39 -1.16 10.90
N GLU A 54 -42.31 0.09 11.37
CA GLU A 54 -43.46 0.95 11.65
C GLU A 54 -44.02 1.64 10.39
N LEU A 55 -43.16 1.89 9.39
CA LEU A 55 -43.52 2.53 8.13
C LEU A 55 -44.19 1.58 7.12
N GLY A 56 -44.29 0.29 7.44
CA GLY A 56 -45.19 -0.64 6.75
C GLY A 56 -44.68 -1.24 5.44
N THR A 57 -43.46 -1.79 5.40
CA THR A 57 -43.08 -2.76 4.35
C THR A 57 -42.49 -4.03 4.97
N VAL A 58 -43.36 -4.95 5.40
CA VAL A 58 -42.99 -6.38 5.43
C VAL A 58 -43.29 -6.94 4.05
N ALA A 59 -42.26 -6.96 3.21
CA ALA A 59 -42.09 -8.02 2.23
C ALA A 59 -40.68 -8.56 2.48
N GLN A 60 -40.58 -9.73 3.11
CA GLN A 60 -39.35 -10.51 3.03
C GLN A 60 -39.03 -10.69 1.54
N PRO A 61 -37.78 -10.50 1.10
CA PRO A 61 -37.41 -10.90 -0.24
C PRO A 61 -37.52 -12.42 -0.32
N THR A 62 -38.51 -12.93 -1.07
CA THR A 62 -38.45 -14.26 -1.65
C THR A 62 -37.23 -14.32 -2.58
N PRO A 63 -36.42 -15.39 -2.56
CA PRO A 63 -35.31 -15.53 -3.50
C PRO A 63 -35.87 -15.59 -4.93
N PRO A 64 -35.33 -14.80 -5.89
CA PRO A 64 -35.74 -14.93 -7.28
C PRO A 64 -35.28 -16.28 -7.86
N PRO A 65 -36.03 -16.88 -8.79
CA PRO A 65 -35.53 -18.00 -9.59
C PRO A 65 -34.33 -17.53 -10.42
N ASP A 66 -33.37 -18.42 -10.64
CA ASP A 66 -32.16 -18.20 -11.45
C ASP A 66 -32.47 -17.41 -12.74
N VAL A 67 -32.15 -16.12 -12.72
CA VAL A 67 -32.01 -15.29 -13.91
C VAL A 67 -30.60 -14.74 -13.86
N ALA A 68 -29.82 -15.12 -14.88
CA ALA A 68 -28.44 -14.73 -15.06
C ALA A 68 -28.25 -13.22 -14.84
N THR A 69 -27.39 -12.89 -13.89
CA THR A 69 -26.92 -11.54 -13.58
C THR A 69 -26.34 -10.88 -14.84
N PRO A 70 -26.84 -9.72 -15.30
CA PRO A 70 -26.04 -8.85 -16.14
C PRO A 70 -24.90 -8.28 -15.30
N ALA A 71 -23.68 -8.35 -15.82
CA ALA A 71 -22.46 -7.92 -15.15
C ALA A 71 -22.61 -6.53 -14.51
N PRO A 72 -22.17 -6.32 -13.26
CA PRO A 72 -22.15 -4.98 -12.66
C PRO A 72 -21.14 -4.10 -13.38
N ASP A 73 -21.56 -2.88 -13.69
CA ASP A 73 -20.75 -1.83 -14.29
C ASP A 73 -19.43 -1.62 -13.53
N ALA A 74 -18.37 -1.47 -14.31
CA ALA A 74 -17.00 -1.31 -13.87
C ALA A 74 -16.76 0.09 -13.25
N THR A 75 -17.27 0.35 -12.05
CA THR A 75 -16.80 1.45 -11.16
C THR A 75 -17.27 1.21 -9.71
N SER A 76 -16.97 0.03 -9.16
CA SER A 76 -17.10 -0.23 -7.72
C SER A 76 -15.72 -0.18 -7.07
N ASP A 77 -15.46 0.90 -6.33
CA ASP A 77 -14.29 1.06 -5.48
C ASP A 77 -14.31 -0.03 -4.40
N ALA A 78 -13.53 -1.09 -4.65
CA ALA A 78 -13.45 -2.29 -3.84
C ALA A 78 -13.26 -1.98 -2.34
N ARG A 79 -14.34 -2.11 -1.57
CA ARG A 79 -14.32 -2.39 -0.14
C ARG A 79 -13.75 -3.80 0.03
N TRP A 80 -12.49 -3.89 0.42
CA TRP A 80 -11.88 -5.16 0.79
C TRP A 80 -11.51 -5.13 2.26
N THR A 81 -12.29 -5.86 3.07
CA THR A 81 -11.86 -6.34 4.39
C THR A 81 -10.99 -7.55 4.15
N LEU A 82 -9.80 -7.61 4.74
CA LEU A 82 -9.00 -8.83 4.70
C LEU A 82 -9.83 -9.97 5.27
N ALA A 83 -9.99 -11.04 4.51
CA ALA A 83 -10.39 -12.31 5.07
C ALA A 83 -9.37 -12.65 6.16
N GLU A 84 -9.86 -12.90 7.37
CA GLU A 84 -9.10 -13.41 8.51
C GLU A 84 -8.21 -14.56 8.00
N VAL A 85 -6.90 -14.32 7.89
CA VAL A 85 -5.97 -15.40 7.60
C VAL A 85 -5.78 -16.13 8.90
N GLU A 86 -6.45 -17.27 9.04
CA GLU A 86 -6.26 -18.21 10.14
C GLU A 86 -4.74 -18.41 10.33
N PRO A 87 -4.19 -18.16 11.53
CA PRO A 87 -2.76 -18.27 11.75
C PRO A 87 -2.34 -19.69 11.42
N ARG A 88 -1.40 -19.86 10.47
CA ARG A 88 -0.76 -21.14 10.21
C ARG A 88 0.03 -21.55 11.46
N THR A 89 -0.62 -22.30 12.34
CA THR A 89 0.05 -23.14 13.33
C THR A 89 0.78 -24.25 12.56
N GLY A 90 2.03 -24.03 12.21
CA GLY A 90 2.83 -25.02 11.48
C GLY A 90 3.86 -24.39 10.56
N ALA A 91 4.81 -23.66 11.13
CA ALA A 91 6.11 -23.46 10.50
C ALA A 91 7.16 -23.86 11.54
N SER A 92 7.62 -25.10 11.43
CA SER A 92 8.85 -25.56 12.04
C SER A 92 9.96 -24.58 11.66
N THR A 93 10.53 -23.94 12.68
CA THR A 93 11.83 -23.28 12.59
C THR A 93 12.86 -24.31 12.13
N PRO A 94 13.65 -24.03 11.08
CA PRO A 94 14.89 -24.76 10.84
C PRO A 94 15.80 -24.62 12.06
N ASP A 95 16.33 -25.75 12.46
CA ASP A 95 17.32 -25.96 13.50
C ASP A 95 18.58 -25.14 13.19
N ASP A 96 18.79 -24.02 13.89
CA ASP A 96 20.07 -23.30 13.94
C ASP A 96 20.67 -23.54 15.33
N ASP A 97 21.26 -24.72 15.49
CA ASP A 97 22.07 -25.10 16.64
C ASP A 97 23.49 -24.52 16.44
N ALA A 98 23.75 -23.34 17.01
CA ALA A 98 25.10 -22.85 17.30
C ALA A 98 25.10 -21.62 18.23
N GLY A 99 25.29 -21.88 19.53
CA GLY A 99 26.18 -21.08 20.39
C GLY A 99 25.68 -19.71 20.89
N ASN A 100 25.50 -19.64 22.22
CA ASN A 100 25.38 -18.45 23.08
C ASN A 100 24.03 -17.70 23.09
N ALA A 101 23.12 -18.15 23.96
CA ALA A 101 22.36 -17.23 24.82
C ALA A 101 21.89 -17.95 26.08
N TRP A 102 22.28 -17.40 27.23
CA TRP A 102 21.91 -17.80 28.58
C TRP A 102 20.39 -17.99 28.74
N ARG A 103 19.95 -19.15 29.25
CA ARG A 103 18.54 -19.40 29.64
C ARG A 103 18.42 -19.27 31.16
N PRO A 104 17.59 -18.38 31.71
CA PRO A 104 17.25 -18.45 33.13
C PRO A 104 16.44 -19.72 33.38
N VAL A 105 16.92 -20.52 34.33
CA VAL A 105 16.14 -21.60 34.94
C VAL A 105 14.99 -20.92 35.69
N ALA A 106 13.78 -21.10 35.19
CA ALA A 106 12.57 -20.94 35.98
C ALA A 106 11.78 -22.23 35.83
N ASP A 107 11.58 -22.87 36.98
CA ASP A 107 11.16 -24.25 37.16
C ASP A 107 9.80 -24.55 36.56
N GLY A 108 9.67 -25.77 36.03
CA GLY A 108 8.38 -26.37 35.79
C GLY A 108 7.75 -26.77 37.12
N SER A 109 6.56 -26.26 37.44
CA SER A 109 5.47 -27.09 37.95
C SER A 109 4.14 -26.34 37.90
N THR A 110 3.12 -27.10 37.53
CA THR A 110 1.68 -26.92 37.60
C THR A 110 1.10 -26.08 38.76
N ALA A 111 0.05 -25.32 38.41
CA ALA A 111 -1.16 -25.02 39.17
C ALA A 111 -1.05 -24.41 40.59
N GLY A 112 -1.54 -23.18 40.74
CA GLY A 112 -1.92 -22.59 42.02
C GLY A 112 -2.01 -21.08 41.94
N GLY A 113 -3.18 -20.52 42.27
CA GLY A 113 -3.41 -19.08 42.30
C GLY A 113 -2.40 -18.40 43.22
N MET A 114 -1.40 -17.75 42.64
CA MET A 114 -0.41 -16.96 43.35
C MET A 114 -0.80 -15.50 43.14
N ALA A 115 -1.29 -14.88 44.22
CA ALA A 115 -1.57 -13.45 44.29
C ALA A 115 -0.41 -12.68 43.65
N ALA A 116 -0.72 -11.82 42.69
CA ALA A 116 0.26 -10.95 42.04
C ALA A 116 1.08 -10.26 43.13
N SER A 117 2.41 -10.43 43.08
CA SER A 117 3.31 -9.83 44.06
C SER A 117 3.02 -8.32 44.17
N PRO A 118 2.81 -7.78 45.39
CA PRO A 118 2.61 -6.33 45.60
C PRO A 118 3.80 -5.48 45.15
N TYR A 119 4.96 -6.12 44.94
CA TYR A 119 6.19 -5.51 44.45
C TYR A 119 6.49 -5.85 42.98
N ALA A 120 5.50 -6.32 42.22
CA ALA A 120 5.66 -6.45 40.77
C ALA A 120 5.97 -5.06 40.18
N PRO A 121 7.12 -4.88 39.51
CA PRO A 121 7.45 -3.59 38.92
C PRO A 121 6.37 -3.21 37.90
N PRO A 122 5.97 -1.93 37.80
CA PRO A 122 4.96 -1.50 36.84
C PRO A 122 5.45 -1.85 35.43
N VAL A 123 4.80 -2.84 34.81
CA VAL A 123 5.09 -3.22 33.44
C VAL A 123 4.37 -2.22 32.56
N ALA A 124 5.08 -1.18 32.10
CA ALA A 124 4.57 -0.36 31.02
C ALA A 124 4.45 -1.29 29.80
N PRO A 125 3.27 -1.43 29.16
CA PRO A 125 3.19 -2.15 27.90
C PRO A 125 4.12 -1.45 26.93
N VAL A 126 5.21 -2.14 26.57
CA VAL A 126 6.09 -1.69 25.50
C VAL A 126 5.25 -1.74 24.24
N ALA A 127 4.77 -0.58 23.80
CA ALA A 127 4.09 -0.45 22.52
C ALA A 127 5.07 -0.93 21.44
N MET A 128 4.88 -2.15 20.97
CA MET A 128 5.61 -2.69 19.82
C MET A 128 5.24 -1.78 18.64
N PRO A 129 6.15 -0.95 18.12
CA PRO A 129 5.83 -0.01 17.04
C PRO A 129 5.38 -0.71 15.75
N ASP A 130 5.69 -2.00 15.65
CA ASP A 130 5.40 -2.88 14.51
C ASP A 130 4.13 -3.74 14.73
N ALA A 131 3.30 -3.45 15.74
CA ALA A 131 2.05 -4.17 15.94
C ALA A 131 1.09 -3.89 14.76
N VAL A 132 0.93 -4.91 13.91
CA VAL A 132 0.03 -4.86 12.75
C VAL A 132 -1.42 -4.88 13.24
N VAL A 133 -2.18 -3.85 12.93
CA VAL A 133 -3.60 -3.75 13.30
C VAL A 133 -4.45 -4.34 12.17
N GLN A 134 -5.20 -5.40 12.48
CA GLN A 134 -6.12 -6.07 11.55
C GLN A 134 -7.55 -5.56 11.70
N GLY A 135 -8.42 -5.90 10.74
CA GLY A 135 -9.86 -5.63 10.80
C GLY A 135 -10.30 -4.21 10.38
N GLY A 136 -9.37 -3.32 10.08
CA GLY A 136 -9.65 -1.99 9.51
C GLY A 136 -9.79 -2.00 7.99
N GLU A 137 -10.36 -0.92 7.44
CA GLU A 137 -10.34 -0.68 6.00
C GLU A 137 -8.89 -0.52 5.50
N VAL A 138 -8.56 -1.16 4.37
CA VAL A 138 -7.22 -1.06 3.76
C VAL A 138 -7.31 -0.38 2.40
N VAL A 139 -6.72 0.81 2.30
CA VAL A 139 -6.62 1.56 1.05
C VAL A 139 -5.44 1.04 0.23
N LEU A 140 -5.77 0.32 -0.85
CA LEU A 140 -4.80 -0.22 -1.80
C LEU A 140 -4.24 0.87 -2.73
N ALA A 141 -2.92 0.88 -2.92
CA ALA A 141 -2.25 1.79 -3.84
C ALA A 141 -2.38 1.30 -5.29
N GLY A 142 -3.11 2.05 -6.10
CA GLY A 142 -3.27 1.75 -7.53
C GLY A 142 -2.05 2.09 -8.38
N PHE A 143 -2.18 1.82 -9.68
CA PHE A 143 -1.12 2.02 -10.68
C PHE A 143 -0.48 3.42 -10.63
N ARG A 144 -1.28 4.50 -10.58
CA ARG A 144 -0.78 5.89 -10.62
C ARG A 144 0.16 6.22 -9.46
N LYS A 145 -0.19 5.83 -8.23
CA LYS A 145 0.67 6.05 -7.04
C LYS A 145 1.98 5.28 -7.15
N ARG A 146 1.91 4.04 -7.65
CA ARG A 146 3.09 3.19 -7.86
C ARG A 146 3.99 3.77 -8.96
N LEU A 147 3.43 4.17 -10.10
CA LEU A 147 4.16 4.80 -11.19
C LEU A 147 4.89 6.07 -10.73
N ALA A 148 4.18 6.95 -10.02
CA ALA A 148 4.77 8.16 -9.44
C ALA A 148 5.95 7.85 -8.50
N ALA A 149 5.80 6.83 -7.63
CA ALA A 149 6.88 6.39 -6.76
C ALA A 149 8.08 5.86 -7.55
N TYR A 150 7.85 5.03 -8.58
CA TYR A 150 8.92 4.51 -9.44
C TYR A 150 9.64 5.60 -10.24
N LEU A 151 8.96 6.68 -10.64
CA LEU A 151 9.62 7.83 -11.29
C LEU A 151 10.57 8.55 -10.33
N ILE A 152 10.15 8.77 -9.08
CA ILE A 152 11.00 9.39 -8.06
C ILE A 152 12.19 8.49 -7.72
N ASP A 153 11.93 7.21 -7.44
CA ASP A 153 13.00 6.23 -7.13
C ASP A 153 13.96 6.07 -8.31
N GLY A 154 13.43 6.03 -9.54
CA GLY A 154 14.21 5.94 -10.77
C GLY A 154 15.19 7.11 -10.92
N LEU A 155 14.79 8.34 -10.58
CA LEU A 155 15.75 9.45 -10.59
C LEU A 155 16.77 9.33 -9.45
N ILE A 156 16.34 9.02 -8.22
CA ILE A 156 17.27 8.92 -7.08
C ILE A 156 18.37 7.88 -7.39
N VAL A 157 17.96 6.70 -7.84
CA VAL A 157 18.86 5.62 -8.24
C VAL A 157 19.65 6.00 -9.49
N GLY A 158 19.04 6.69 -10.46
CA GLY A 158 19.70 7.14 -11.68
C GLY A 158 20.81 8.16 -11.43
N VAL A 159 20.55 9.19 -10.61
CA VAL A 159 21.54 10.21 -10.23
C VAL A 159 22.64 9.59 -9.38
N GLY A 160 22.30 8.80 -8.36
CA GLY A 160 23.29 8.07 -7.58
C GLY A 160 24.14 7.14 -8.45
N GLY A 161 23.50 6.44 -9.38
CA GLY A 161 24.15 5.57 -10.36
C GLY A 161 25.06 6.32 -11.33
N MET A 162 24.69 7.52 -11.78
CA MET A 162 25.55 8.37 -12.61
C MET A 162 26.80 8.84 -11.86
N VAL A 163 26.66 9.25 -10.60
CA VAL A 163 27.81 9.68 -9.78
C VAL A 163 28.73 8.49 -9.51
N VAL A 164 28.19 7.37 -9.04
CA VAL A 164 28.98 6.16 -8.77
C VAL A 164 29.60 5.62 -10.06
N GLY A 165 28.82 5.51 -11.13
CA GLY A 165 29.26 5.05 -12.43
C GLY A 165 30.31 5.96 -13.06
N GLY A 166 30.20 7.27 -12.90
CA GLY A 166 31.20 8.25 -13.35
C GLY A 166 32.53 8.11 -12.60
N ILE A 167 32.49 7.94 -11.28
CA ILE A 167 33.70 7.71 -10.46
C ILE A 167 34.35 6.37 -10.85
N VAL A 168 33.57 5.29 -10.86
CA VAL A 168 34.06 3.94 -11.18
C VAL A 168 34.57 3.89 -12.61
N GLY A 169 33.81 4.42 -13.58
CA GLY A 169 34.19 4.48 -14.98
C GLY A 169 35.40 5.37 -15.24
N GLY A 170 35.52 6.50 -14.55
CA GLY A 170 36.70 7.37 -14.63
C GLY A 170 37.96 6.70 -14.09
N VAL A 171 37.88 6.03 -12.94
CA VAL A 171 39.01 5.28 -12.36
C VAL A 171 39.41 4.12 -13.27
N ILE A 172 38.46 3.30 -13.71
CA ILE A 172 38.72 2.16 -14.59
C ILE A 172 39.26 2.64 -15.95
N GLY A 173 38.63 3.64 -16.55
CA GLY A 173 39.04 4.22 -17.82
C GLY A 173 40.44 4.82 -17.77
N GLY A 174 40.77 5.54 -16.69
CA GLY A 174 42.11 6.06 -16.44
C GLY A 174 43.15 4.96 -16.33
N LEU A 175 42.87 3.91 -15.54
CA LEU A 175 43.78 2.76 -15.39
C LEU A 175 44.03 2.03 -16.72
N VAL A 176 42.97 1.79 -17.50
CA VAL A 176 43.06 1.16 -18.83
C VAL A 176 43.87 2.04 -19.79
N GLY A 177 43.64 3.35 -19.77
CA GLY A 177 44.38 4.32 -20.57
C GLY A 177 45.88 4.32 -20.27
N VAL A 178 46.27 4.25 -18.99
CA VAL A 178 47.69 4.23 -18.57
C VAL A 178 48.37 2.89 -18.87
N SER A 179 47.66 1.78 -18.73
CA SER A 179 48.23 0.44 -18.93
C SER A 179 48.29 0.01 -20.40
N GLY A 180 47.69 0.77 -21.32
CA GLY A 180 47.68 0.46 -22.76
C GLY A 180 46.87 -0.78 -23.12
N VAL A 181 46.13 -1.36 -22.17
CA VAL A 181 45.30 -2.57 -22.34
C VAL A 181 43.94 -2.18 -22.92
N GLY A 182 43.95 -1.58 -24.12
CA GLY A 182 42.76 -1.13 -24.83
C GLY A 182 42.33 -2.10 -25.92
N GLY A 183 41.35 -2.96 -25.64
CA GLY A 183 40.79 -3.90 -26.63
C GLY A 183 39.32 -4.16 -26.38
N GLY A 184 38.60 -4.60 -27.42
CA GLY A 184 37.14 -4.86 -27.34
C GLY A 184 36.77 -5.81 -26.20
N THR A 185 37.57 -6.86 -25.96
CA THR A 185 37.37 -7.80 -24.85
C THR A 185 37.46 -7.14 -23.48
N THR A 186 38.43 -6.24 -23.26
CA THR A 186 38.58 -5.49 -21.99
C THR A 186 37.36 -4.62 -21.73
N LEU A 187 36.88 -3.90 -22.74
CA LEU A 187 35.69 -3.06 -22.64
C LEU A 187 34.43 -3.88 -22.35
N LEU A 188 34.28 -5.06 -22.97
CA LEU A 188 33.16 -5.97 -22.69
C LEU A 188 33.18 -6.48 -21.25
N VAL A 189 34.35 -6.87 -20.72
CA VAL A 189 34.48 -7.30 -19.33
C VAL A 189 34.10 -6.18 -18.37
N ILE A 190 34.60 -4.97 -18.60
CA ILE A 190 34.25 -3.78 -17.79
C ILE A 190 32.74 -3.52 -17.83
N GLN A 191 32.13 -3.60 -19.02
CA GLN A 191 30.70 -3.39 -19.18
C GLN A 191 29.88 -4.44 -18.41
N VAL A 192 30.24 -5.72 -18.51
CA VAL A 192 29.56 -6.81 -17.80
C VAL A 192 29.68 -6.64 -16.29
N VAL A 193 30.89 -6.36 -15.79
CA VAL A 193 31.13 -6.11 -14.35
C VAL A 193 30.30 -4.91 -13.87
N SER A 194 30.28 -3.82 -14.65
CA SER A 194 29.50 -2.62 -14.31
C SER A 194 27.99 -2.88 -14.28
N ASN A 195 27.48 -3.70 -15.22
CA ASN A 195 26.08 -4.11 -15.25
C ASN A 195 25.73 -5.00 -14.04
N LEU A 196 26.58 -5.95 -13.68
CA LEU A 196 26.38 -6.82 -12.52
C LEU A 196 26.42 -6.02 -11.21
N LEU A 197 27.36 -5.07 -11.09
CA LEU A 197 27.42 -4.17 -9.95
C LEU A 197 26.15 -3.31 -9.85
N SER A 198 25.68 -2.76 -10.98
CA SER A 198 24.44 -1.98 -11.03
C SER A 198 23.22 -2.82 -10.62
N LEU A 199 23.15 -4.07 -11.08
CA LEU A 199 22.09 -5.00 -10.71
C LEU A 199 22.12 -5.31 -9.21
N ALA A 200 23.31 -5.56 -8.65
CA ALA A 200 23.50 -5.83 -7.23
C ALA A 200 23.13 -4.62 -6.36
N LEU A 201 23.55 -3.41 -6.75
CA LEU A 201 23.19 -2.16 -6.06
C LEU A 201 21.69 -1.89 -6.10
N GLY A 202 21.04 -2.13 -7.25
CA GLY A 202 19.58 -2.02 -7.36
C GLY A 202 18.86 -3.03 -6.44
N ALA A 203 19.29 -4.29 -6.44
CA ALA A 203 18.74 -5.32 -5.55
C ALA A 203 18.94 -4.96 -4.08
N ALA A 204 20.12 -4.45 -3.71
CA ALA A 204 20.42 -3.99 -2.36
C ALA A 204 19.54 -2.80 -1.97
N TYR A 205 19.38 -1.80 -2.84
CA TYR A 205 18.55 -0.62 -2.60
C TYR A 205 17.08 -1.02 -2.36
N TYR A 206 16.43 -1.65 -3.35
CA TYR A 206 15.02 -2.00 -3.24
C TYR A 206 14.77 -3.09 -2.19
N GLY A 207 15.70 -4.04 -2.05
CA GLY A 207 15.63 -5.12 -1.07
C GLY A 207 15.70 -4.58 0.36
N TRP A 208 16.68 -3.70 0.64
CA TRP A 208 16.86 -3.09 1.95
C TRP A 208 15.67 -2.21 2.33
N PHE A 209 15.26 -1.28 1.46
CA PHE A 209 14.18 -0.35 1.80
C PHE A 209 12.83 -1.04 2.04
N HIS A 210 12.48 -2.06 1.26
CA HIS A 210 11.24 -2.82 1.48
C HIS A 210 11.28 -3.72 2.74
N ALA A 211 12.46 -4.23 3.12
CA ALA A 211 12.62 -5.00 4.36
C ALA A 211 12.77 -4.12 5.62
N SER A 212 13.14 -2.86 5.44
CA SER A 212 13.35 -1.91 6.53
C SER A 212 12.05 -1.53 7.26
N ARG A 213 12.16 -0.73 8.33
CA ARG A 213 11.00 -0.25 9.09
C ARG A 213 10.07 0.66 8.28
N SER A 214 10.59 1.36 7.28
CA SER A 214 9.75 2.21 6.42
C SER A 214 8.86 1.38 5.48
N MET A 215 9.24 0.13 5.20
CA MET A 215 8.58 -0.75 4.21
C MET A 215 8.40 -0.09 2.83
N ALA A 216 9.21 0.93 2.55
CA ALA A 216 9.02 1.85 1.45
C ALA A 216 10.37 2.44 1.05
N THR A 217 10.59 2.52 -0.25
CA THR A 217 11.67 3.32 -0.84
C THR A 217 11.39 4.82 -0.66
N PRO A 218 12.40 5.69 -0.71
CA PRO A 218 12.23 7.14 -0.64
C PRO A 218 11.10 7.71 -1.53
N GLY A 219 10.98 7.23 -2.77
CA GLY A 219 9.88 7.60 -3.67
C GLY A 219 8.52 7.16 -3.13
N LYS A 220 8.39 5.91 -2.67
CA LYS A 220 7.16 5.42 -2.04
C LYS A 220 6.82 6.17 -0.75
N MET A 221 7.83 6.55 0.04
CA MET A 221 7.67 7.38 1.24
C MET A 221 7.13 8.77 0.88
N ALA A 222 7.64 9.39 -0.19
CA ALA A 222 7.17 10.69 -0.67
C ALA A 222 5.72 10.65 -1.18
N ILE A 223 5.30 9.54 -1.82
CA ILE A 223 3.90 9.34 -2.22
C ILE A 223 3.00 8.97 -1.03
N GLY A 224 3.56 8.41 0.05
CA GLY A 224 2.81 7.95 1.23
C GLY A 224 2.26 6.54 1.09
N ILE A 225 2.98 5.65 0.39
CA ILE A 225 2.62 4.24 0.24
C ILE A 225 3.73 3.33 0.76
N LYS A 226 3.38 2.09 1.13
CA LYS A 226 4.33 1.08 1.62
C LYS A 226 4.00 -0.31 1.09
N VAL A 227 4.99 -1.19 1.10
CA VAL A 227 4.87 -2.59 0.66
C VAL A 227 4.76 -3.50 1.87
N VAL A 228 3.71 -4.30 1.92
CA VAL A 228 3.43 -5.24 3.02
C VAL A 228 3.14 -6.64 2.47
N ARG A 229 3.18 -7.63 3.35
CA ARG A 229 2.63 -8.96 3.10
C ARG A 229 1.10 -8.91 3.06
N LEU A 230 0.47 -10.00 2.64
CA LEU A 230 -1.01 -10.09 2.59
C LEU A 230 -1.65 -9.89 3.98
N ASN A 231 -0.92 -10.24 5.05
CA ASN A 231 -1.30 -10.03 6.44
C ASN A 231 -0.82 -8.67 7.00
N GLY A 232 -0.33 -7.74 6.19
CA GLY A 232 0.13 -6.42 6.67
C GLY A 232 1.53 -6.42 7.29
N GLU A 233 2.17 -7.57 7.45
CA GLU A 233 3.52 -7.67 8.01
C GLU A 233 4.59 -7.14 7.05
N ARG A 234 5.75 -6.86 7.64
CA ARG A 234 6.97 -6.48 6.95
C ARG A 234 7.47 -7.60 6.05
N LEU A 235 8.12 -7.23 4.94
CA LEU A 235 8.80 -8.21 4.09
C LEU A 235 10.12 -8.63 4.74
N SER A 236 10.47 -9.91 4.62
CA SER A 236 11.84 -10.35 4.89
C SER A 236 12.79 -9.84 3.81
N LEU A 237 14.09 -9.76 4.11
CA LEU A 237 15.11 -9.32 3.15
C LEU A 237 15.12 -10.20 1.90
N ALA A 238 15.10 -11.53 2.07
CA ALA A 238 15.09 -12.48 0.96
C ALA A 238 13.89 -12.28 0.04
N ARG A 239 12.68 -12.10 0.61
CA ARG A 239 11.47 -11.83 -0.18
C ARG A 239 11.52 -10.46 -0.86
N SER A 240 12.12 -9.46 -0.23
CA SER A 240 12.28 -8.12 -0.81
C SER A 240 13.23 -8.14 -2.01
N ILE A 241 14.33 -8.89 -1.93
CA ILE A 241 15.25 -9.12 -3.05
C ILE A 241 14.56 -9.94 -4.15
N GLY A 242 13.85 -11.01 -3.80
CA GLY A 242 13.04 -11.78 -4.77
C GLY A 242 12.02 -10.91 -5.51
N ARG A 243 11.37 -9.98 -4.79
CA ARG A 243 10.45 -9.00 -5.38
C ARG A 243 11.14 -8.07 -6.37
N TYR A 244 12.40 -7.68 -6.14
CA TYR A 244 13.17 -6.88 -7.09
C TYR A 244 13.40 -7.63 -8.41
N PHE A 245 13.85 -8.88 -8.35
CA PHE A 245 14.01 -9.70 -9.57
C PHE A 245 12.68 -9.99 -10.27
N ALA A 246 11.61 -10.24 -9.52
CA ALA A 246 10.26 -10.38 -10.08
C ALA A 246 9.78 -9.08 -10.75
N THR A 247 10.22 -7.91 -10.25
CA THR A 247 9.94 -6.61 -10.87
C THR A 247 10.64 -6.48 -12.22
N ILE A 248 11.89 -6.95 -12.34
CA ILE A 248 12.60 -7.04 -13.64
C ILE A 248 11.86 -8.00 -14.59
N LEU A 249 11.41 -9.16 -14.10
CA LEU A 249 10.61 -10.07 -14.92
C LEU A 249 9.29 -9.42 -15.38
N SER A 250 8.69 -8.56 -14.55
CA SER A 250 7.47 -7.81 -14.89
C SER A 250 7.69 -6.78 -16.00
N THR A 251 8.93 -6.36 -16.28
CA THR A 251 9.22 -5.42 -17.37
C THR A 251 9.38 -6.11 -18.73
N ILE A 252 9.78 -7.39 -18.76
CA ILE A 252 10.02 -8.19 -19.98
C ILE A 252 8.79 -8.23 -20.91
N PRO A 253 7.55 -8.47 -20.45
CA PRO A 253 6.37 -8.44 -21.31
C PRO A 253 5.91 -6.99 -21.57
N LEU A 254 6.80 -6.12 -22.08
CA LEU A 254 6.50 -4.71 -22.39
C LEU A 254 5.78 -3.96 -21.26
N LEU A 255 6.23 -4.13 -20.01
CA LEU A 255 5.64 -3.52 -18.81
C LEU A 255 4.20 -3.97 -18.49
N ILE A 256 3.62 -4.94 -19.20
CA ILE A 256 2.25 -5.45 -18.94
C ILE A 256 2.09 -5.91 -17.49
N GLY A 257 3.15 -6.52 -16.92
CA GLY A 257 3.15 -6.95 -15.52
C GLY A 257 2.94 -5.80 -14.52
N PHE A 258 3.30 -4.57 -14.87
CA PHE A 258 3.01 -3.37 -14.07
C PHE A 258 1.58 -2.86 -14.28
N PHE A 259 1.09 -2.88 -15.53
CA PHE A 259 -0.26 -2.42 -15.87
C PHE A 259 -1.35 -3.28 -15.23
N MET A 260 -1.08 -4.54 -14.91
CA MET A 260 -1.99 -5.39 -14.12
C MET A 260 -2.47 -4.74 -12.82
N ALA A 261 -1.65 -3.90 -12.17
CA ALA A 261 -2.06 -3.20 -10.96
C ALA A 261 -3.19 -2.17 -11.18
N ALA A 262 -3.49 -1.80 -12.43
CA ALA A 262 -4.61 -0.93 -12.78
C ALA A 262 -5.95 -1.70 -12.90
N PHE A 263 -5.90 -2.99 -13.22
CA PHE A 263 -7.08 -3.79 -13.57
C PHE A 263 -7.41 -4.90 -12.57
N THR A 264 -6.46 -5.29 -11.71
CA THR A 264 -6.68 -6.34 -10.71
C THR A 264 -7.48 -5.82 -9.52
N ALA A 265 -8.38 -6.66 -8.98
CA ALA A 265 -9.23 -6.33 -7.82
C ALA A 265 -8.41 -5.89 -6.59
N ARG A 266 -7.24 -6.51 -6.37
CA ARG A 266 -6.31 -6.15 -5.28
C ARG A 266 -5.24 -5.13 -5.68
N LYS A 267 -5.32 -4.54 -6.87
CA LYS A 267 -4.35 -3.59 -7.43
C LYS A 267 -2.90 -4.13 -7.36
N GLN A 268 -2.73 -5.42 -7.63
CA GLN A 268 -1.45 -6.13 -7.61
C GLN A 268 -0.82 -6.20 -9.00
N ALA A 269 0.48 -5.93 -9.06
CA ALA A 269 1.30 -6.18 -10.24
C ALA A 269 1.79 -7.64 -10.27
N LEU A 270 2.37 -8.09 -11.38
CA LEU A 270 2.89 -9.46 -11.52
C LEU A 270 3.91 -9.79 -10.42
N HIS A 271 4.87 -8.91 -10.18
CA HIS A 271 5.84 -9.08 -9.10
C HIS A 271 5.24 -9.11 -7.70
N ASP A 272 4.06 -8.49 -7.51
CA ASP A 272 3.38 -8.54 -6.22
C ASP A 272 2.72 -9.89 -5.99
N LEU A 273 2.12 -10.47 -7.04
CA LEU A 273 1.54 -11.81 -7.02
C LEU A 273 2.61 -12.88 -6.79
N VAL A 274 3.73 -12.79 -7.52
CA VAL A 274 4.84 -13.75 -7.38
C VAL A 274 5.44 -13.76 -5.97
N CYS A 275 5.34 -12.65 -5.24
CA CYS A 275 5.96 -12.50 -3.92
C CYS A 275 4.97 -12.46 -2.75
N ASP A 276 3.67 -12.63 -2.99
CA ASP A 276 2.59 -12.46 -2.00
C ASP A 276 2.66 -11.11 -1.26
N THR A 277 2.75 -10.02 -2.02
CA THR A 277 2.87 -8.66 -1.47
C THR A 277 1.72 -7.77 -1.92
N LEU A 278 1.45 -6.75 -1.12
CA LEU A 278 0.49 -5.69 -1.41
C LEU A 278 1.17 -4.33 -1.23
N VAL A 279 0.72 -3.35 -2.00
CA VAL A 279 1.11 -1.96 -1.78
C VAL A 279 -0.11 -1.20 -1.30
N VAL A 280 0.03 -0.59 -0.14
CA VAL A 280 -1.05 0.04 0.61
C VAL A 280 -0.65 1.46 1.00
N ASP A 281 -1.62 2.24 1.45
CA ASP A 281 -1.35 3.52 2.09
C ASP A 281 -0.44 3.35 3.32
N ARG A 282 0.39 4.35 3.60
CA ARG A 282 1.33 4.34 4.75
C ARG A 282 0.63 4.04 6.09
N TRP A 283 -0.61 4.47 6.26
CA TRP A 283 -1.39 4.32 7.50
C TRP A 283 -2.21 3.03 7.54
N ALA A 284 -2.26 2.26 6.44
CA ALA A 284 -2.88 0.94 6.47
C ALA A 284 -2.18 0.02 7.47
N PHE A 285 -2.94 -0.84 8.15
CA PHE A 285 -2.44 -1.75 9.20
C PHE A 285 -1.83 -1.07 10.43
N THR A 286 -2.12 0.19 10.66
CA THR A 286 -1.68 0.94 11.85
C THR A 286 -2.87 1.24 12.75
N ALA A 287 -2.60 1.77 13.95
CA ALA A 287 -3.64 2.18 14.89
C ALA A 287 -4.49 3.37 14.41
N GLN A 288 -4.13 4.01 13.28
CA GLN A 288 -4.79 5.20 12.74
C GLN A 288 -5.25 4.98 11.28
N PRO A 289 -6.14 4.01 11.02
CA PRO A 289 -6.59 3.70 9.66
C PRO A 289 -7.35 4.86 8.99
N GLU A 290 -7.89 5.80 9.77
CA GLU A 290 -8.61 6.99 9.30
C GLU A 290 -7.72 8.00 8.56
N LEU A 291 -6.39 7.94 8.74
CA LEU A 291 -5.45 8.83 8.07
C LEU A 291 -5.11 8.39 6.64
N GLN A 292 -5.62 7.25 6.20
CA GLN A 292 -5.37 6.72 4.86
C GLN A 292 -5.94 7.64 3.77
N ARG A 293 -5.19 7.83 2.68
CA ARG A 293 -5.60 8.68 1.57
C ARG A 293 -5.80 7.86 0.31
N ARG A 294 -6.95 7.98 -0.35
CA ARG A 294 -7.21 7.28 -1.63
C ARG A 294 -6.50 7.96 -2.81
N GLU A 295 -6.43 9.28 -2.78
CA GLU A 295 -5.88 10.10 -3.87
C GLU A 295 -4.39 10.44 -3.65
N LEU A 296 -3.74 10.97 -4.69
CA LEU A 296 -2.44 11.63 -4.52
C LEU A 296 -2.69 13.02 -3.93
N GLY A 297 -1.91 13.41 -2.92
CA GLY A 297 -1.96 14.77 -2.42
C GLY A 297 -1.55 15.79 -3.49
N THR A 298 -2.18 16.96 -3.50
CA THR A 298 -1.86 18.06 -4.44
C THR A 298 -0.37 18.40 -4.43
N VAL A 299 0.26 18.42 -3.25
CA VAL A 299 1.71 18.66 -3.10
C VAL A 299 2.52 17.62 -3.85
N THR A 300 2.16 16.35 -3.73
CA THR A 300 2.83 15.26 -4.45
C THR A 300 2.74 15.44 -5.96
N ILE A 301 1.58 15.87 -6.48
CA ILE A 301 1.39 16.16 -7.90
C ILE A 301 2.28 17.33 -8.33
N VAL A 302 2.26 18.44 -7.59
CA VAL A 302 3.08 19.62 -7.88
C VAL A 302 4.57 19.26 -7.88
N VAL A 303 5.03 18.49 -6.90
CA VAL A 303 6.41 18.00 -6.83
C VAL A 303 6.75 17.15 -8.07
N LEU A 304 5.88 16.21 -8.46
CA LEU A 304 6.11 15.39 -9.67
C LEU A 304 6.17 16.22 -10.94
N VAL A 305 5.32 17.24 -11.08
CA VAL A 305 5.31 18.14 -12.25
C VAL A 305 6.58 18.98 -12.31
N LEU A 306 6.93 19.67 -11.22
CA LEU A 306 8.15 20.48 -11.15
C LEU A 306 9.40 19.64 -11.41
N PHE A 307 9.43 18.45 -10.84
CA PHE A 307 10.51 17.50 -11.02
C PHE A 307 10.61 16.99 -12.46
N GLY A 308 9.48 16.65 -13.09
CA GLY A 308 9.44 16.26 -14.50
C GLY A 308 9.90 17.37 -15.43
N VAL A 309 9.52 18.62 -15.16
CA VAL A 309 9.98 19.80 -15.91
C VAL A 309 11.49 19.99 -15.75
N LEU A 310 12.01 19.95 -14.52
CA LEU A 310 13.44 20.10 -14.25
C LEU A 310 14.28 19.00 -14.94
N LEU A 311 13.81 17.76 -14.89
CA LEU A 311 14.44 16.63 -15.57
C LEU A 311 14.47 16.84 -17.09
N GLY A 312 13.33 17.23 -17.68
CA GLY A 312 13.24 17.51 -19.11
C GLY A 312 14.21 18.62 -19.55
N LEU A 313 14.31 19.70 -18.76
CA LEU A 313 15.28 20.77 -18.99
C LEU A 313 16.72 20.28 -18.87
N GLY A 314 17.03 19.45 -17.86
CA GLY A 314 18.36 18.88 -17.67
C GLY A 314 18.79 17.98 -18.84
N VAL A 315 17.89 17.12 -19.33
CA VAL A 315 18.15 16.28 -20.51
C VAL A 315 18.35 17.14 -21.76
N LEU A 316 17.53 18.18 -21.95
CA LEU A 316 17.66 19.09 -23.09
C LEU A 316 19.00 19.84 -23.06
N LEU A 317 19.44 20.31 -21.90
CA LEU A 317 20.75 20.93 -21.72
C LEU A 317 21.90 19.95 -22.00
N LEU A 318 21.79 18.70 -21.53
CA LEU A 318 22.80 17.68 -21.79
C LEU A 318 22.91 17.33 -23.27
N LEU A 319 21.77 17.20 -23.96
CA LEU A 319 21.73 16.99 -25.42
C LEU A 319 22.31 18.19 -26.18
N ALA A 320 21.99 19.42 -25.75
CA ALA A 320 22.56 20.62 -26.34
C ALA A 320 24.09 20.69 -26.15
N ALA A 321 24.58 20.36 -24.95
CA ALA A 321 26.01 20.31 -24.66
C ALA A 321 26.73 19.21 -25.47
N ALA A 322 26.16 18.02 -25.56
CA ALA A 322 26.70 16.93 -26.38
C ALA A 322 26.70 17.29 -27.88
N GLY A 323 25.64 17.95 -28.36
CA GLY A 323 25.57 18.48 -29.72
C GLY A 323 26.68 19.50 -29.97
N LEU A 324 26.81 20.52 -29.11
CA LEU A 324 27.89 21.52 -29.21
C LEU A 324 29.28 20.89 -29.18
N ALA A 325 29.51 19.89 -28.32
CA ALA A 325 30.77 19.17 -28.25
C ALA A 325 31.06 18.30 -29.51
N ALA A 326 30.03 17.84 -30.22
CA ALA A 326 30.20 17.11 -31.47
C ALA A 326 30.51 18.02 -32.67
N PHE A 327 30.24 19.33 -32.55
CA PHE A 327 30.51 20.34 -33.58
C PHE A 327 31.74 21.23 -33.29
N ALA A 328 32.37 21.07 -32.12
CA ALA A 328 33.58 21.78 -31.70
C ALA A 328 34.84 20.94 -31.96
#